data_AF-A0A368T860-F1
#
_entry.id   AF-A0A368T860-F1
#
_cell.length_a   1.000
_cell.length_b   1.000
_cell.length_c   1.000
_cell.angle_alpha   90.00
_cell.angle_beta   90.00
_cell.angle_gamma   90.00
#
_symmetry.space_group_name_H-M   'P 1'
#
loop_
_entity.id
_entity.type
_entity.pdbx_description
1 polymer ?
#
loop_
_entity_poly.entity_id
_entity_poly.type
_entity_poly.pdbx_seq_one_letter_code
_entity_poly.pdbx_strand_id
1 'polypeptide(L)'
;MKRREQSQTEQLRRALSEREAQLQEAQARLAALESSTSLQVGRALAEAARRPGRGLVRLPRDLFRLWRGATRTTQVGARRRRSAEPVRSYDAERQEARLLSGTAGAHDDRLVVAGVLSPEAHAAIEPYVRVVPLRPHDAQVVFDSIDADVVLVTASAASPGTPWAHVGDPAVADRTRALHWVVSAAASRGVPSVLVRDTPAPPALVTVGFDHVHDGDLGVPLHRFNPIAAEPEREPAPVHVPAAGRPRAAVTALLGTLAGRGLTERSPGWGALPETLRGLAGIVVADRALARRALVCGTRALLLDTPRSEGDGDLPDGVLRTAVADAGSLASGEAERELSVLRTAGALTAEEVRAVLRAVFLADATPARLAEILGRVELAPGAGGAALPLRHRRVALLAAPADDVASLALADDVLNQLHAPAEVVVPRAAEHFAGVERLRSHGVPLRTAEADAVAEPAPRDWAALARAAEAPWTALWRGTRGSAFLADTLCAAECSGADAVGPAIAPWSAADGSDAVNWSAADQDYVFVSAIEPELARRELVLRGLHPGVWNRHGARLLALGPARETGRDPEHGRVHSAPSAG
;
A
#
# COMPACT_ATOMS: atom_id res chain seq x y z
N MET A 1 -54.76 -26.34 4.37
CA MET A 1 -54.68 -25.67 5.69
C MET A 1 -53.55 -26.18 6.57
N LYS A 2 -53.31 -27.51 6.68
CA LYS A 2 -52.25 -28.11 7.53
C LYS A 2 -50.82 -27.53 7.42
N ARG A 3 -50.38 -27.03 6.25
CA ARG A 3 -49.04 -26.43 6.08
C ARG A 3 -48.88 -25.04 6.74
N ARG A 4 -49.95 -24.27 6.90
CA ARG A 4 -49.90 -22.93 7.53
C ARG A 4 -49.83 -23.02 9.05
N GLU A 5 -50.48 -24.01 9.63
CA GLU A 5 -50.40 -24.30 11.07
C GLU A 5 -49.01 -24.80 11.45
N GLN A 6 -48.39 -25.66 10.62
CA GLN A 6 -47.02 -26.10 10.83
C GLN A 6 -46.02 -24.94 10.78
N SER A 7 -46.12 -24.03 9.79
CA SER A 7 -45.22 -22.87 9.71
C SER A 7 -45.39 -21.91 10.88
N GLN A 8 -46.61 -21.72 11.39
CA GLN A 8 -46.85 -20.89 12.58
C GLN A 8 -46.25 -21.50 13.85
N THR A 9 -46.35 -22.82 14.02
CA THR A 9 -45.72 -23.49 15.18
C THR A 9 -44.19 -23.45 15.12
N GLU A 10 -43.60 -23.53 13.92
CA GLU A 10 -42.15 -23.38 13.75
C GLU A 10 -41.67 -21.96 14.00
N GLN A 11 -42.43 -20.95 13.56
CA GLN A 11 -42.14 -19.54 13.86
C GLN A 11 -42.21 -19.24 15.36
N LEU A 12 -43.22 -19.78 16.06
CA LEU A 12 -43.34 -19.61 17.51
C LEU A 12 -42.23 -20.31 18.29
N ARG A 13 -41.80 -21.50 17.84
CA ARG A 13 -40.65 -22.20 18.45
C ARG A 13 -39.34 -21.45 18.25
N ARG A 14 -39.12 -20.88 17.06
CA ARG A 14 -37.96 -20.03 16.79
C ARG A 14 -37.97 -18.78 17.68
N ALA A 15 -39.12 -18.09 17.78
CA ALA A 15 -39.26 -16.92 18.64
C ALA A 15 -39.04 -17.23 20.14
N LEU A 16 -39.49 -18.41 20.62
CA LEU A 16 -39.23 -18.85 21.99
C LEU A 16 -37.74 -19.15 22.21
N SER A 17 -37.09 -19.86 21.29
CA SER A 17 -35.65 -20.16 21.41
C SER A 17 -34.79 -18.89 21.39
N GLU A 18 -35.20 -17.88 20.61
CA GLU A 18 -34.52 -16.59 20.53
C GLU A 18 -34.68 -15.79 21.83
N ARG A 19 -35.88 -15.82 22.44
CA ARG A 19 -36.13 -15.18 23.74
C ARG A 19 -35.39 -15.87 24.89
N GLU A 20 -35.29 -17.19 24.88
CA GLU A 20 -34.54 -17.94 25.87
C GLU A 20 -33.03 -17.67 25.78
N ALA A 21 -32.49 -17.55 24.56
CA ALA A 21 -31.09 -17.17 24.34
C ALA A 21 -30.79 -15.76 24.87
N GLN A 22 -31.68 -14.78 24.61
CA GLN A 22 -31.54 -13.41 25.13
C GLN A 22 -31.59 -13.36 26.67
N LEU A 23 -32.43 -14.19 27.30
CA LEU A 23 -32.49 -14.27 28.76
C LEU A 23 -31.23 -14.89 29.37
N GLN A 24 -30.70 -15.95 28.76
CA GLN A 24 -29.45 -16.58 29.22
C GLN A 24 -28.26 -15.61 29.09
N GLU A 25 -28.20 -14.84 28.00
CA GLU A 25 -27.16 -13.83 27.81
C GLU A 25 -27.29 -12.68 28.83
N ALA A 26 -28.50 -12.20 29.08
CA ALA A 26 -28.75 -11.18 30.11
C ALA A 26 -28.38 -11.68 31.52
N GLN A 27 -28.70 -12.94 31.84
CA GLN A 27 -28.31 -13.58 33.10
C GLN A 27 -26.79 -13.74 33.23
N ALA A 28 -26.10 -14.12 32.13
CA ALA A 28 -24.64 -14.20 32.11
C ALA A 28 -23.97 -12.83 32.28
N ARG A 29 -24.54 -11.77 31.68
CA ARG A 29 -24.07 -10.38 31.85
C ARG A 29 -24.28 -9.89 33.29
N LEU A 30 -25.41 -10.22 33.91
CA LEU A 30 -25.66 -9.91 35.33
C LEU A 30 -24.69 -10.66 36.24
N ALA A 31 -24.46 -11.96 36.02
CA ALA A 31 -23.48 -12.74 36.80
C ALA A 31 -22.04 -12.21 36.63
N ALA A 32 -21.66 -11.79 35.41
CA ALA A 32 -20.37 -11.18 35.13
C ALA A 32 -20.20 -9.83 35.86
N LEU A 33 -21.24 -8.98 35.84
CA LEU A 33 -21.25 -7.69 36.55
C LEU A 33 -21.25 -7.87 38.08
N GLU A 34 -21.95 -8.87 38.60
CA GLU A 34 -21.93 -9.23 40.01
C GLU A 34 -20.57 -9.76 40.49
N SER A 35 -19.80 -10.38 39.58
CA SER A 35 -18.44 -10.86 39.84
C SER A 35 -17.35 -9.81 39.63
N SER A 36 -17.70 -8.62 39.12
CA SER A 36 -16.74 -7.55 38.85
C SER A 36 -16.05 -7.08 40.14
N THR A 37 -14.72 -7.02 40.08
CA THR A 37 -13.84 -6.59 41.17
C THR A 37 -14.16 -5.16 41.63
N SER A 38 -14.70 -4.30 40.78
CA SER A 38 -15.15 -2.95 41.17
C SER A 38 -16.37 -2.98 42.11
N LEU A 39 -17.32 -3.88 41.89
CA LEU A 39 -18.50 -4.05 42.74
C LEU A 39 -18.14 -4.74 44.07
N GLN A 40 -17.16 -5.66 44.06
CA GLN A 40 -16.62 -6.29 45.25
C GLN A 40 -15.83 -5.30 46.12
N VAL A 41 -15.03 -4.42 45.51
CA VAL A 41 -14.34 -3.31 46.21
C VAL A 41 -15.36 -2.30 46.75
N GLY A 42 -16.40 -1.96 45.98
CA GLY A 42 -17.49 -1.10 46.43
C GLY A 42 -18.27 -1.68 47.62
N ARG A 43 -18.57 -2.98 47.61
CA ARG A 43 -19.22 -3.68 48.74
C ARG A 43 -18.31 -3.73 49.97
N ALA A 44 -17.02 -4.01 49.81
CA ALA A 44 -16.06 -4.01 50.92
C ALA A 44 -15.93 -2.62 51.58
N LEU A 45 -15.92 -1.55 50.79
CA LEU A 45 -15.93 -0.17 51.28
C LEU A 45 -17.24 0.19 51.99
N ALA A 46 -18.39 -0.21 51.43
CA ALA A 46 -19.70 0.04 52.03
C ALA A 46 -19.93 -0.74 53.34
N GLU A 47 -19.44 -1.98 53.46
CA GLU A 47 -19.49 -2.75 54.70
C GLU A 47 -18.59 -2.17 55.79
N ALA A 48 -17.41 -1.66 55.41
CA ALA A 48 -16.52 -0.99 56.36
C ALA A 48 -17.10 0.34 56.86
N ALA A 49 -17.81 1.08 56.00
CA ALA A 49 -18.55 2.28 56.39
C ALA A 49 -19.70 1.99 57.36
N ARG A 50 -20.38 0.83 57.23
CA ARG A 50 -21.48 0.42 58.13
C ARG A 50 -21.03 -0.10 59.50
N ARG A 51 -19.76 -0.54 59.66
CA ARG A 51 -19.23 -1.08 60.93
C ARG A 51 -17.82 -0.58 61.22
N PRO A 52 -17.65 0.69 61.65
CA PRO A 52 -16.35 1.34 61.72
C PRO A 52 -15.35 0.67 62.68
N GLY A 53 -15.80 0.10 63.81
CA GLY A 53 -14.91 -0.45 64.83
C GLY A 53 -14.17 -1.76 64.44
N ARG A 54 -14.68 -2.53 63.46
CA ARG A 54 -14.03 -3.77 62.99
C ARG A 54 -13.74 -3.78 61.49
N GLY A 55 -14.49 -3.00 60.70
CA GLY A 55 -14.33 -2.87 59.25
C GLY A 55 -13.08 -2.11 58.84
N LEU A 56 -12.75 -1.00 59.52
CA LEU A 56 -11.57 -0.17 59.18
C LEU A 56 -10.23 -0.87 59.44
N VAL A 57 -10.16 -1.77 60.42
CA VAL A 57 -8.93 -2.54 60.71
C VAL A 57 -8.69 -3.66 59.70
N ARG A 58 -9.76 -4.20 59.09
CA ARG A 58 -9.67 -5.28 58.09
C ARG A 58 -9.59 -4.79 56.65
N LEU A 59 -10.06 -3.57 56.38
CA LEU A 59 -10.08 -2.97 55.03
C LEU A 59 -8.73 -3.02 54.30
N PRO A 60 -7.58 -2.66 54.91
CA PRO A 60 -6.30 -2.72 54.22
C PRO A 60 -5.90 -4.16 53.87
N ARG A 61 -6.25 -5.11 54.74
CA ARG A 61 -5.91 -6.53 54.58
C ARG A 61 -6.79 -7.21 53.52
N ASP A 62 -8.05 -6.81 53.41
CA ASP A 62 -9.01 -7.33 52.44
C ASP A 62 -8.76 -6.76 51.04
N LEU A 63 -8.43 -5.46 50.92
CA LEU A 63 -7.94 -4.85 49.68
C LEU A 63 -6.61 -5.45 49.23
N PHE A 64 -5.68 -5.69 50.16
CA PHE A 64 -4.40 -6.34 49.86
C PHE A 64 -4.57 -7.81 49.45
N ARG A 65 -5.54 -8.55 50.01
CA ARG A 65 -5.88 -9.92 49.58
C ARG A 65 -6.52 -9.95 48.20
N LEU A 66 -7.42 -9.01 47.88
CA LEU A 66 -8.00 -8.86 46.54
C LEU A 66 -6.92 -8.52 45.51
N TRP A 67 -6.01 -7.61 45.85
CA TRP A 67 -4.87 -7.24 45.00
C TRP A 67 -3.90 -8.41 44.76
N ARG A 68 -3.57 -9.19 45.80
CA ARG A 68 -2.67 -10.34 45.70
C ARG A 68 -3.31 -11.57 45.04
N GLY A 69 -4.63 -11.72 45.16
CA GLY A 69 -5.41 -12.71 44.44
C GLY A 69 -5.43 -12.42 42.93
N ALA A 70 -5.62 -11.14 42.57
CA ALA A 70 -5.60 -10.67 41.19
C ALA A 70 -4.23 -10.85 40.50
N THR A 71 -3.12 -10.81 41.24
CA THR A 71 -1.76 -11.06 40.72
C THR A 71 -1.36 -12.54 40.66
N ARG A 72 -1.97 -13.42 41.48
CA ARG A 72 -1.69 -14.88 41.44
C ARG A 72 -2.47 -15.64 40.38
N THR A 73 -3.61 -15.11 39.93
CA THR A 73 -4.40 -15.71 38.85
C THR A 73 -3.91 -15.36 37.43
N THR A 74 -2.84 -14.58 37.30
CA THR A 74 -2.32 -14.08 36.01
C THR A 74 -1.12 -14.87 35.47
N GLN A 75 -0.62 -15.89 36.17
CA GLN A 75 0.58 -16.64 35.74
C GLN A 75 0.45 -18.17 35.65
N VAL A 76 -0.72 -18.77 35.92
CA VAL A 76 -0.94 -20.21 35.68
C VAL A 76 -2.26 -20.37 34.92
N GLY A 77 -2.20 -20.26 33.60
CA GLY A 77 -3.37 -20.40 32.73
C GLY A 77 -3.44 -19.39 31.57
N ALA A 78 -2.35 -19.18 30.85
CA ALA A 78 -2.36 -18.56 29.51
C ALA A 78 -2.98 -19.53 28.47
N ARG A 79 -4.17 -20.07 28.79
CA ARG A 79 -5.01 -20.83 27.88
C ARG A 79 -6.26 -20.01 27.69
N ARG A 80 -6.32 -19.25 26.58
CA ARG A 80 -7.51 -18.60 26.01
C ARG A 80 -8.59 -18.33 27.06
N ARG A 81 -8.45 -17.24 27.83
CA ARG A 81 -9.66 -16.59 28.36
C ARG A 81 -10.42 -16.14 27.11
N ARG A 82 -11.52 -16.84 26.81
CA ARG A 82 -12.48 -16.44 25.79
C ARG A 82 -12.80 -14.98 26.04
N SER A 83 -12.24 -14.09 25.21
CA SER A 83 -12.73 -12.74 25.06
C SER A 83 -14.23 -12.85 24.78
N ALA A 84 -15.01 -11.94 25.34
CA ALA A 84 -16.40 -11.78 24.95
C ALA A 84 -16.47 -11.80 23.43
N GLU A 85 -17.35 -12.63 22.88
CA GLU A 85 -17.49 -12.76 21.44
C GLU A 85 -17.83 -11.37 20.89
N PRO A 86 -17.01 -10.79 19.99
CA PRO A 86 -17.26 -9.44 19.49
C PRO A 86 -18.65 -9.42 18.85
N VAL A 87 -19.43 -8.37 19.10
CA VAL A 87 -20.76 -8.19 18.51
C VAL A 87 -20.59 -8.14 17.00
N ARG A 88 -20.93 -9.24 16.32
CA ARG A 88 -20.81 -9.39 14.87
C ARG A 88 -22.02 -8.72 14.21
N SER A 89 -21.89 -7.46 13.81
CA SER A 89 -22.84 -6.85 12.88
C SER A 89 -22.67 -7.50 11.50
N TYR A 90 -23.77 -7.88 10.86
CA TYR A 90 -23.73 -8.47 9.52
C TYR A 90 -23.30 -7.41 8.47
N ASP A 91 -22.73 -7.84 7.35
CA ASP A 91 -22.21 -6.96 6.28
C ASP A 91 -23.21 -5.87 5.83
N ALA A 92 -24.50 -6.21 5.77
CA ALA A 92 -25.58 -5.27 5.44
C ALA A 92 -25.78 -4.17 6.50
N GLU A 93 -25.73 -4.54 7.79
CA GLU A 93 -25.84 -3.59 8.91
C GLU A 93 -24.63 -2.64 8.96
N ARG A 94 -23.42 -3.14 8.61
CA ARG A 94 -22.22 -2.30 8.48
C ARG A 94 -22.34 -1.30 7.33
N GLN A 95 -22.82 -1.74 6.17
CA GLN A 95 -23.05 -0.85 5.02
C GLN A 95 -24.09 0.22 5.35
N GLU A 96 -25.20 -0.15 5.99
CA GLU A 96 -26.22 0.80 6.45
C GLU A 96 -25.65 1.78 7.49
N ALA A 97 -24.88 1.32 8.47
CA ALA A 97 -24.23 2.18 9.46
C ALA A 97 -23.28 3.20 8.80
N ARG A 98 -22.51 2.78 7.78
CA ARG A 98 -21.59 3.64 7.02
C ARG A 98 -22.32 4.70 6.19
N LEU A 99 -23.47 4.35 5.63
CA LEU A 99 -24.36 5.28 4.93
C LEU A 99 -24.95 6.31 5.89
N LEU A 100 -25.37 5.87 7.08
CA LEU A 100 -25.97 6.71 8.11
C LEU A 100 -24.96 7.65 8.79
N SER A 101 -23.71 7.21 8.98
CA SER A 101 -22.64 8.05 9.53
C SER A 101 -22.07 9.06 8.52
N GLY A 102 -22.39 8.91 7.22
CA GLY A 102 -21.86 9.74 6.14
C GLY A 102 -20.34 9.59 5.94
N THR A 103 -19.71 8.60 6.59
CA THR A 103 -18.25 8.41 6.56
C THR A 103 -17.77 7.71 5.30
N ALA A 104 -18.63 6.92 4.66
CA ALA A 104 -18.38 6.33 3.35
C ALA A 104 -19.54 6.71 2.42
N GLY A 105 -19.23 7.14 1.19
CA GLY A 105 -20.26 7.18 0.16
C GLY A 105 -20.77 5.77 -0.12
N ALA A 106 -21.97 5.63 -0.69
CA ALA A 106 -22.59 4.34 -0.99
C ALA A 106 -21.75 3.37 -1.85
N HIS A 107 -20.60 3.81 -2.37
CA HIS A 107 -19.71 3.10 -3.29
C HIS A 107 -18.21 3.22 -2.93
N ASP A 108 -17.85 3.61 -1.69
CA ASP A 108 -16.43 3.63 -1.28
C ASP A 108 -15.99 2.21 -0.88
N ASP A 109 -15.41 1.47 -1.83
CA ASP A 109 -14.95 0.09 -1.67
C ASP A 109 -13.59 -0.04 -0.96
N ARG A 110 -13.16 1.00 -0.23
CA ARG A 110 -11.88 1.03 0.50
C ARG A 110 -12.06 0.67 1.97
N LEU A 111 -10.99 0.18 2.59
CA LEU A 111 -10.94 -0.06 4.04
C LEU A 111 -11.09 1.27 4.78
N VAL A 112 -11.95 1.30 5.80
CA VAL A 112 -12.10 2.45 6.70
C VAL A 112 -11.09 2.33 7.84
N VAL A 113 -10.11 3.24 7.86
CA VAL A 113 -9.02 3.26 8.83
C VAL A 113 -9.25 4.38 9.84
N ALA A 114 -9.40 4.05 11.12
CA ALA A 114 -9.34 5.03 12.19
C ALA A 114 -7.87 5.36 12.47
N GLY A 115 -7.44 6.56 12.09
CA GLY A 115 -6.02 6.90 11.96
C GLY A 115 -5.51 7.85 13.05
N VAL A 116 -4.45 7.45 13.75
CA VAL A 116 -3.55 8.34 14.50
C VAL A 116 -2.22 8.40 13.73
N LEU A 117 -2.20 9.23 12.70
CA LEU A 117 -1.13 9.25 11.69
C LEU A 117 -0.43 10.60 11.66
N SER A 118 0.86 10.60 11.34
CA SER A 118 1.55 11.83 10.93
C SER A 118 0.95 12.36 9.61
N PRO A 119 1.13 13.66 9.28
CA PRO A 119 0.72 14.20 7.99
C PRO A 119 1.32 13.44 6.80
N GLU A 120 2.57 13.00 6.93
CA GLU A 120 3.28 12.23 5.91
C GLU A 120 2.65 10.86 5.69
N ALA A 121 2.41 10.13 6.80
CA ALA A 121 1.78 8.81 6.76
C ALA A 121 0.35 8.86 6.22
N HIS A 122 -0.44 9.87 6.62
CA HIS A 122 -1.78 10.08 6.08
C HIS A 122 -1.72 10.28 4.56
N ALA A 123 -0.90 11.22 4.08
CA ALA A 123 -0.77 11.51 2.65
C ALA A 123 -0.25 10.31 1.83
N ALA A 124 0.49 9.38 2.46
CA ALA A 124 0.97 8.18 1.81
C ALA A 124 -0.14 7.14 1.57
N ILE A 125 -1.08 6.99 2.50
CA ILE A 125 -2.07 5.89 2.44
C ILE A 125 -3.44 6.32 1.91
N GLU A 126 -3.76 7.61 1.93
CA GLU A 126 -5.06 8.19 1.53
C GLU A 126 -5.62 7.66 0.19
N PRO A 127 -4.81 7.45 -0.87
CA PRO A 127 -5.36 6.93 -2.13
C PRO A 127 -5.92 5.51 -2.01
N TYR A 128 -5.35 4.71 -1.10
CA TYR A 128 -5.58 3.26 -1.01
C TYR A 128 -6.60 2.89 0.07
N VAL A 129 -6.74 3.72 1.10
CA VAL A 129 -7.65 3.50 2.23
C VAL A 129 -8.41 4.77 2.60
N ARG A 130 -9.60 4.61 3.16
CA ARG A 130 -10.38 5.73 3.68
C ARG A 130 -9.94 6.04 5.11
N VAL A 131 -9.15 7.09 5.30
CA VAL A 131 -8.69 7.50 6.64
C VAL A 131 -9.73 8.39 7.32
N VAL A 132 -10.13 8.02 8.54
CA VAL A 132 -10.84 8.89 9.48
C VAL A 132 -9.83 9.32 10.56
N PRO A 133 -9.33 10.57 10.52
CA PRO A 133 -8.32 11.02 11.47
C PRO A 133 -8.93 11.18 12.86
N LEU A 134 -8.29 10.58 13.87
CA LEU A 134 -8.64 10.80 15.27
C LEU A 134 -7.79 11.95 15.82
N ARG A 135 -8.38 12.89 16.57
CA ARG A 135 -7.63 13.90 17.35
C ARG A 135 -7.68 13.54 18.83
N PRO A 136 -6.70 13.98 19.64
CA PRO A 136 -6.70 13.62 21.06
C PRO A 136 -7.98 14.03 21.83
N HIS A 137 -8.60 15.14 21.44
CA HIS A 137 -9.76 15.71 22.15
C HIS A 137 -11.10 15.15 21.69
N ASP A 138 -11.18 14.58 20.49
CA ASP A 138 -12.41 14.05 19.90
C ASP A 138 -12.35 12.53 19.64
N ALA A 139 -11.20 11.89 19.88
CA ALA A 139 -10.93 10.49 19.55
C ALA A 139 -12.04 9.55 20.02
N GLN A 140 -12.59 9.81 21.21
CA GLN A 140 -13.66 9.01 21.78
C GLN A 140 -14.95 9.12 20.97
N VAL A 141 -15.43 10.36 20.81
CA VAL A 141 -16.68 10.68 20.12
C VAL A 141 -16.61 10.24 18.65
N VAL A 142 -15.49 10.52 17.98
CA VAL A 142 -15.30 10.15 16.58
C VAL A 142 -15.26 8.64 16.43
N PHE A 143 -14.45 7.94 17.23
CA PHE A 143 -14.33 6.49 17.11
C PHE A 143 -15.65 5.77 17.35
N ASP A 144 -16.45 6.21 18.34
CA ASP A 144 -17.76 5.64 18.62
C ASP A 144 -18.78 5.88 17.49
N SER A 145 -18.60 6.93 16.69
CA SER A 145 -19.51 7.30 15.59
C SER A 145 -19.19 6.62 14.25
N ILE A 146 -18.02 5.98 14.11
CA ILE A 146 -17.55 5.40 12.85
C ILE A 146 -17.52 3.87 12.90
N ASP A 147 -17.81 3.22 11.77
CA ASP A 147 -17.55 1.79 11.58
C ASP A 147 -16.17 1.58 10.96
N ALA A 148 -15.14 1.53 11.80
CA ALA A 148 -13.77 1.31 11.37
C ALA A 148 -13.48 -0.19 11.12
N ASP A 149 -12.67 -0.46 10.10
CA ASP A 149 -12.16 -1.81 9.79
C ASP A 149 -10.85 -2.11 10.50
N VAL A 150 -10.05 -1.07 10.78
CA VAL A 150 -8.78 -1.16 11.50
C VAL A 150 -8.45 0.17 12.17
N VAL A 151 -7.80 0.11 13.34
CA VAL A 151 -7.14 1.26 13.96
C VAL A 151 -5.66 1.24 13.56
N LEU A 152 -5.18 2.31 12.92
CA LEU A 152 -3.79 2.44 12.50
C LEU A 152 -3.13 3.62 13.20
N VAL A 153 -2.00 3.36 13.86
CA VAL A 153 -1.22 4.35 14.60
C VAL A 153 0.21 4.36 14.07
N THR A 154 0.77 5.51 13.73
CA THR A 154 2.20 5.62 13.42
C THR A 154 2.97 6.20 14.60
N ALA A 155 4.20 5.71 14.82
CA ALA A 155 5.09 6.28 15.82
C ALA A 155 5.44 7.74 15.51
N SER A 156 5.55 8.09 14.22
CA SER A 156 5.73 9.45 13.73
C SER A 156 4.61 10.42 14.14
N ALA A 157 3.40 9.92 14.45
CA ALA A 157 2.33 10.75 15.00
C ALA A 157 2.64 11.28 16.41
N ALA A 158 3.66 10.76 17.09
CA ALA A 158 4.16 11.28 18.36
C ALA A 158 5.19 12.42 18.18
N SER A 159 5.64 12.69 16.96
CA SER A 159 6.64 13.72 16.69
C SER A 159 6.12 15.13 16.95
N PRO A 160 6.99 16.10 17.30
CA PRO A 160 6.61 17.50 17.43
C PRO A 160 5.91 18.03 16.18
N GLY A 161 4.96 18.95 16.37
CA GLY A 161 4.19 19.56 15.26
C GLY A 161 2.97 18.75 14.80
N THR A 162 2.72 17.58 15.39
CA THR A 162 1.53 16.78 15.13
C THR A 162 0.47 16.95 16.24
N PRO A 163 -0.82 16.65 15.97
CA PRO A 163 -1.86 16.71 17.00
C PRO A 163 -1.64 15.74 18.17
N TRP A 164 -0.96 14.62 17.92
CA TRP A 164 -0.64 13.60 18.91
C TRP A 164 0.79 13.71 19.46
N ALA A 165 1.46 14.85 19.26
CA ALA A 165 2.84 15.06 19.70
C ALA A 165 3.06 14.61 21.16
N HIS A 166 4.19 13.97 21.43
CA HIS A 166 4.56 13.45 22.75
C HIS A 166 3.62 12.36 23.32
N VAL A 167 2.73 11.75 22.52
CA VAL A 167 2.01 10.55 22.97
C VAL A 167 3.00 9.44 23.33
N GLY A 168 2.84 8.84 24.50
CA GLY A 168 3.80 7.90 25.09
C GLY A 168 4.93 8.56 25.91
N ASP A 169 4.96 9.89 26.03
CA ASP A 169 5.79 10.61 27.00
C ASP A 169 5.04 10.70 28.35
N PRO A 170 5.67 10.39 29.50
CA PRO A 170 5.06 10.56 30.81
C PRO A 170 4.62 12.01 31.10
N ALA A 171 5.23 13.01 30.49
CA ALA A 171 4.84 14.41 30.62
C ALA A 171 3.47 14.72 29.99
N VAL A 172 2.98 13.87 29.07
CA VAL A 172 1.74 14.07 28.30
C VAL A 172 0.86 12.81 28.41
N ALA A 173 0.53 12.47 29.66
CA ALA A 173 -0.21 11.25 29.99
C ALA A 173 -1.67 11.26 29.52
N ASP A 174 -2.27 12.43 29.31
CA ASP A 174 -3.63 12.60 28.79
C ASP A 174 -3.79 12.02 27.38
N ARG A 175 -2.84 12.31 26.47
CA ARG A 175 -2.84 11.77 25.10
C ARG A 175 -2.64 10.27 25.11
N THR A 176 -1.72 9.78 25.94
CA THR A 176 -1.49 8.34 26.09
C THR A 176 -2.74 7.63 26.62
N ARG A 177 -3.47 8.25 27.56
CA ARG A 177 -4.75 7.74 28.06
C ARG A 177 -5.83 7.72 26.98
N ALA A 178 -5.95 8.78 26.19
CA ALA A 178 -6.90 8.84 25.09
C ALA A 178 -6.64 7.73 24.05
N LEU A 179 -5.37 7.52 23.68
CA LEU A 179 -4.99 6.45 22.76
C LEU A 179 -5.27 5.06 23.33
N HIS A 180 -4.95 4.84 24.61
CA HIS A 180 -5.26 3.58 25.28
C HIS A 180 -6.77 3.29 25.29
N TRP A 181 -7.61 4.32 25.48
CA TRP A 181 -9.05 4.17 25.36
C TRP A 181 -9.44 3.70 23.94
N VAL A 182 -8.88 4.32 22.89
CA VAL A 182 -9.20 3.95 21.49
C VAL A 182 -8.84 2.49 21.22
N VAL A 183 -7.64 2.06 21.60
CA VAL A 183 -7.18 0.68 21.40
C VAL A 183 -8.04 -0.31 22.20
N SER A 184 -8.39 0.02 23.44
CA SER A 184 -9.28 -0.82 24.26
C SER A 184 -10.69 -0.90 23.69
N ALA A 185 -11.22 0.21 23.18
CA ALA A 185 -12.53 0.28 22.53
C ALA A 185 -12.53 -0.53 21.23
N ALA A 186 -11.47 -0.44 20.43
CA ALA A 186 -11.29 -1.22 19.21
C ALA A 186 -11.31 -2.73 19.51
N ALA A 187 -10.54 -3.17 20.50
CA ALA A 187 -10.52 -4.56 20.94
C ALA A 187 -11.93 -5.04 21.40
N SER A 188 -12.70 -4.19 22.10
CA SER A 188 -14.06 -4.53 22.52
C SER A 188 -15.04 -4.68 21.35
N ARG A 189 -14.77 -4.02 20.22
CA ARG A 189 -15.55 -4.06 18.98
C ARG A 189 -15.06 -5.11 17.99
N GLY A 190 -13.98 -5.83 18.31
CA GLY A 190 -13.32 -6.75 17.37
C GLY A 190 -12.65 -6.05 16.18
N VAL A 191 -12.30 -4.77 16.33
CA VAL A 191 -11.55 -4.00 15.33
C VAL A 191 -10.06 -4.13 15.66
N PRO A 192 -9.23 -4.68 14.75
CA PRO A 192 -7.80 -4.83 15.01
C PRO A 192 -7.09 -3.49 15.09
N SER A 193 -6.05 -3.44 15.91
CA SER A 193 -5.22 -2.26 16.16
C SER A 193 -3.77 -2.53 15.77
N VAL A 194 -3.19 -1.63 14.98
CA VAL A 194 -1.83 -1.74 14.45
C VAL A 194 -1.01 -0.50 14.80
N LEU A 195 0.17 -0.73 15.38
CA LEU A 195 1.21 0.30 15.54
C LEU A 195 2.30 0.09 14.48
N VAL A 196 2.56 1.12 13.69
CA VAL A 196 3.67 1.18 12.74
C VAL A 196 4.82 1.98 13.34
N ARG A 197 5.95 1.33 13.59
CA ARG A 197 7.17 1.95 14.13
C ARG A 197 8.04 2.51 13.01
N ASP A 198 7.50 3.47 12.28
CA ASP A 198 8.16 4.19 11.19
C ASP A 198 9.26 5.16 11.66
N THR A 199 9.24 5.51 12.95
CA THR A 199 10.32 6.21 13.65
C THR A 199 10.50 5.56 15.02
N PRO A 200 11.61 5.80 15.76
CA PRO A 200 11.75 5.31 17.12
C PRO A 200 10.57 5.72 18.00
N ALA A 201 9.74 4.74 18.36
CA ALA A 201 8.54 4.96 19.15
C ALA A 201 8.88 5.30 20.62
N PRO A 202 8.15 6.24 21.25
CA PRO A 202 8.25 6.47 22.68
C PRO A 202 7.95 5.19 23.48
N PRO A 203 8.65 4.90 24.59
CA PRO A 203 8.54 3.62 25.30
C PRO A 203 7.12 3.25 25.72
N ALA A 204 6.34 4.22 26.21
CA ALA A 204 4.98 3.95 26.68
C ALA A 204 3.97 3.77 25.55
N LEU A 205 4.31 4.15 24.30
CA LEU A 205 3.47 3.89 23.13
C LEU A 205 3.41 2.39 22.83
N VAL A 206 4.53 1.69 22.99
CA VAL A 206 4.62 0.23 22.77
C VAL A 206 3.80 -0.54 23.81
N THR A 207 3.57 0.03 25.00
CA THR A 207 2.84 -0.64 26.09
C THR A 207 1.33 -0.47 26.03
N VAL A 208 0.79 0.21 25.01
CA VAL A 208 -0.66 0.47 24.87
C VAL A 208 -1.46 -0.80 24.55
N GLY A 209 -0.82 -1.87 24.08
CA GLY A 209 -1.45 -3.19 23.87
C GLY A 209 -2.06 -3.39 22.49
N PHE A 210 -1.36 -2.95 21.43
CA PHE A 210 -1.75 -3.18 20.04
C PHE A 210 -1.79 -4.68 19.67
N ASP A 211 -2.69 -5.06 18.76
CA ASP A 211 -2.78 -6.43 18.24
C ASP A 211 -1.56 -6.79 17.37
N HIS A 212 -1.04 -5.80 16.63
CA HIS A 212 0.18 -5.95 15.86
C HIS A 212 1.07 -4.71 15.97
N VAL A 213 2.37 -4.92 16.06
CA VAL A 213 3.40 -3.88 15.99
C VAL A 213 4.28 -4.18 14.79
N HIS A 214 4.20 -3.35 13.76
CA HIS A 214 5.01 -3.42 12.56
C HIS A 214 6.30 -2.64 12.74
N ASP A 215 7.43 -3.27 12.43
CA ASP A 215 8.74 -2.64 12.39
C ASP A 215 9.05 -2.18 10.97
N GLY A 216 9.15 -0.86 10.78
CA GLY A 216 9.41 -0.26 9.48
C GLY A 216 8.39 0.81 9.11
N ASP A 217 8.40 1.19 7.84
CA ASP A 217 7.55 2.24 7.30
C ASP A 217 6.28 1.68 6.62
N LEU A 218 5.52 2.59 6.02
CA LEU A 218 4.33 2.31 5.19
C LEU A 218 4.69 2.17 3.69
N GLY A 219 5.95 1.91 3.37
CA GLY A 219 6.45 1.83 2.00
C GLY A 219 6.63 3.18 1.31
N VAL A 220 6.86 3.09 0.00
CA VAL A 220 7.04 4.25 -0.89
C VAL A 220 5.70 4.63 -1.54
N PRO A 221 5.17 5.84 -1.31
CA PRO A 221 3.94 6.29 -1.96
C PRO A 221 4.25 6.73 -3.40
N LEU A 222 4.11 5.82 -4.35
CA LEU A 222 4.47 6.02 -5.77
C LEU A 222 3.64 7.11 -6.46
N HIS A 223 2.40 7.35 -6.01
CA HIS A 223 1.59 8.49 -6.50
C HIS A 223 2.22 9.86 -6.20
N ARG A 224 3.20 9.90 -5.28
CA ARG A 224 3.85 11.11 -4.81
C ARG A 224 5.34 11.15 -5.15
N PHE A 225 6.05 10.02 -4.96
CA PHE A 225 7.45 9.84 -5.34
C PHE A 225 7.54 9.00 -6.60
N ASN A 226 7.83 9.66 -7.71
CA ASN A 226 7.93 9.06 -9.03
C ASN A 226 8.81 9.97 -9.91
N PRO A 227 9.20 9.53 -11.12
CA PRO A 227 10.06 10.33 -12.00
C PRO A 227 9.25 11.31 -12.87
N ILE A 228 7.94 11.45 -12.66
CA ILE A 228 7.09 12.26 -13.53
C ILE A 228 7.43 13.73 -13.36
N ALA A 229 7.56 14.43 -14.49
CA ALA A 229 8.03 15.82 -14.52
C ALA A 229 9.42 15.99 -13.88
N ALA A 230 10.26 14.95 -13.87
CA ALA A 230 11.67 15.13 -13.60
C ALA A 230 12.31 15.83 -14.79
N GLU A 231 13.06 16.90 -14.51
CA GLU A 231 13.78 17.61 -15.57
C GLU A 231 14.91 16.72 -16.12
N PRO A 232 15.17 16.75 -17.45
CA PRO A 232 16.31 16.05 -18.04
C PRO A 232 17.64 16.56 -17.48
N GLU A 233 17.71 17.87 -17.26
CA GLU A 233 18.84 18.54 -16.61
C GLU A 233 18.61 18.52 -15.09
N ARG A 234 19.47 17.81 -14.38
CA ARG A 234 19.40 17.69 -12.91
C ARG A 234 20.63 18.29 -12.27
N GLU A 235 20.47 18.77 -11.04
CA GLU A 235 21.58 19.28 -10.24
C GLU A 235 22.64 18.18 -10.07
N PRO A 236 23.85 18.34 -10.64
CA PRO A 236 24.85 17.27 -10.68
C PRO A 236 25.55 17.08 -9.34
N ALA A 237 25.54 18.10 -8.48
CA ALA A 237 26.15 18.05 -7.17
C ALA A 237 25.25 17.26 -6.20
N PRO A 238 25.76 16.19 -5.55
CA PRO A 238 24.98 15.47 -4.56
C PRO A 238 24.69 16.34 -3.34
N VAL A 239 23.49 16.16 -2.80
CA VAL A 239 22.99 16.90 -1.63
C VAL A 239 22.69 15.93 -0.49
N HIS A 240 22.97 16.34 0.74
CA HIS A 240 22.50 15.66 1.94
C HIS A 240 21.09 16.11 2.29
N VAL A 241 20.18 15.15 2.45
CA VAL A 241 18.86 15.42 3.04
C VAL A 241 18.78 14.70 4.40
N PRO A 242 18.56 15.43 5.50
CA PRO A 242 18.47 14.82 6.82
C PRO A 242 17.18 14.01 6.95
N ALA A 243 17.29 12.87 7.64
CA ALA A 243 16.15 12.06 8.01
C ALA A 243 15.39 12.66 9.20
N ALA A 244 14.16 12.21 9.42
CA ALA A 244 13.41 12.54 10.62
C ALA A 244 14.07 11.89 11.85
N GLY A 245 14.63 12.70 12.75
CA GLY A 245 15.27 12.24 13.98
C GLY A 245 16.75 12.60 14.08
N ARG A 246 17.37 12.29 15.22
CA ARG A 246 18.79 12.61 15.45
C ARG A 246 19.67 11.51 14.85
N PRO A 247 20.57 11.81 13.92
CA PRO A 247 21.50 10.82 13.38
C PRO A 247 22.43 10.31 14.47
N ARG A 248 22.95 9.08 14.28
CA ARG A 248 23.97 8.51 15.18
C ARG A 248 25.25 9.33 15.12
N ALA A 249 26.06 9.27 16.18
CA ALA A 249 27.29 10.06 16.28
C ALA A 249 28.28 9.75 15.14
N ALA A 250 28.41 8.48 14.75
CA ALA A 250 29.27 8.07 13.64
C ALA A 250 28.81 8.63 12.29
N VAL A 251 27.50 8.58 12.02
CA VAL A 251 26.89 9.20 10.82
C VAL A 251 27.11 10.71 10.83
N THR A 252 26.95 11.36 11.99
CA THR A 252 27.17 12.80 12.14
C THR A 252 28.62 13.18 11.85
N ALA A 253 29.58 12.41 12.35
CA ALA A 253 31.00 12.61 12.07
C ALA A 253 31.31 12.45 10.57
N LEU A 254 30.74 11.42 9.94
CA LEU A 254 30.91 11.16 8.51
C LEU A 254 30.33 12.30 7.65
N LEU A 255 29.13 12.77 7.98
CA LEU A 255 28.51 13.92 7.33
C LEU A 255 29.39 15.18 7.46
N GLY A 256 30.01 15.39 8.62
CA GLY A 256 30.97 16.48 8.82
C GLY A 256 32.19 16.38 7.89
N THR A 257 32.76 15.18 7.73
CA THR A 257 33.85 14.94 6.78
C THR A 257 33.41 15.21 5.33
N LEU A 258 32.24 14.71 4.93
CA LEU A 258 31.72 14.90 3.57
C LEU A 258 31.35 16.36 3.29
N ALA A 259 30.86 17.10 4.28
CA ALA A 259 30.61 18.55 4.18
C ALA A 259 31.91 19.31 3.87
N GLY A 260 33.03 18.92 4.48
CA GLY A 260 34.37 19.44 4.15
C GLY A 260 34.81 19.16 2.70
N ARG A 261 34.15 18.23 2.00
CA ARG A 261 34.36 17.88 0.58
C ARG A 261 33.29 18.47 -0.35
N GLY A 262 32.53 19.46 0.13
CA GLY A 262 31.53 20.18 -0.65
C GLY A 262 30.16 19.49 -0.72
N LEU A 263 29.83 18.58 0.19
CA LEU A 263 28.46 18.10 0.37
C LEU A 263 27.62 19.21 1.03
N THR A 264 26.53 19.62 0.39
CA THR A 264 25.61 20.62 0.92
C THR A 264 24.41 19.96 1.57
N GLU A 265 23.83 20.58 2.60
CA GLU A 265 22.61 20.10 3.24
C GLU A 265 21.38 20.84 2.71
N ARG A 266 20.29 20.11 2.46
CA ARG A 266 18.98 20.67 2.11
C ARG A 266 17.91 19.98 2.94
N SER A 267 17.10 20.77 3.64
CA SER A 267 16.01 20.29 4.50
C SER A 267 14.65 20.68 3.93
N PRO A 268 14.20 20.07 2.81
CA PRO A 268 12.89 20.37 2.26
C PRO A 268 11.78 19.87 3.20
N GLY A 269 10.69 20.62 3.30
CA GLY A 269 9.48 20.11 3.96
C GLY A 269 8.86 18.97 3.15
N TRP A 270 8.04 18.14 3.80
CA TRP A 270 7.37 16.99 3.16
C TRP A 270 6.64 17.32 1.84
N GLY A 271 6.05 18.52 1.76
CA GLY A 271 5.40 19.01 0.54
C GLY A 271 6.33 19.10 -0.67
N ALA A 272 7.51 19.69 -0.47
CA ALA A 272 8.50 19.98 -1.52
C ALA A 272 9.54 18.86 -1.71
N LEU A 273 9.56 17.85 -0.83
CA LEU A 273 10.53 16.76 -0.91
C LEU A 273 10.50 16.01 -2.26
N PRO A 274 9.34 15.61 -2.82
CA PRO A 274 9.34 14.90 -4.11
C PRO A 274 9.91 15.72 -5.28
N GLU A 275 9.62 17.01 -5.33
CA GLU A 275 10.17 17.92 -6.35
C GLU A 275 11.67 18.11 -6.17
N THR A 276 12.11 18.26 -4.91
CA THR A 276 13.54 18.34 -4.57
C THR A 276 14.28 17.10 -5.05
N LEU A 277 13.75 15.90 -4.79
CA LEU A 277 14.38 14.65 -5.22
C LEU A 277 14.46 14.56 -6.75
N ARG A 278 13.36 14.82 -7.46
CA ARG A 278 13.33 14.79 -8.93
C ARG A 278 14.35 15.72 -9.58
N GLY A 279 14.67 16.85 -8.97
CA GLY A 279 15.67 17.80 -9.45
C GLY A 279 17.14 17.41 -9.19
N LEU A 280 17.41 16.36 -8.39
CA LEU A 280 18.76 15.95 -8.02
C LEU A 280 19.25 14.77 -8.86
N ALA A 281 20.54 14.80 -9.24
CA ALA A 281 21.22 13.65 -9.82
C ALA A 281 21.62 12.62 -8.74
N GLY A 282 22.08 13.10 -7.58
CA GLY A 282 22.56 12.26 -6.48
C GLY A 282 22.13 12.78 -5.10
N ILE A 283 21.96 11.87 -4.14
CA ILE A 283 21.61 12.20 -2.76
C ILE A 283 22.44 11.39 -1.76
N VAL A 284 22.76 11.99 -0.62
CA VAL A 284 23.37 11.32 0.53
C VAL A 284 22.38 11.30 1.69
N VAL A 285 22.04 10.12 2.20
CA VAL A 285 21.02 9.95 3.25
C VAL A 285 21.47 8.95 4.29
N ALA A 286 20.93 9.04 5.51
CA ALA A 286 21.15 8.07 6.58
C ALA A 286 19.93 7.18 6.84
N ASP A 287 18.87 7.38 6.07
CA ASP A 287 17.61 6.66 6.19
C ASP A 287 17.30 5.91 4.89
N ARG A 288 16.97 4.63 5.03
CA ARG A 288 16.74 3.71 3.94
C ARG A 288 15.40 4.00 3.25
N ALA A 289 14.39 4.45 3.99
CA ALA A 289 13.11 4.85 3.42
C ALA A 289 13.28 6.06 2.50
N LEU A 290 14.04 7.07 2.95
CA LEU A 290 14.39 8.22 2.13
C LEU A 290 15.25 7.86 0.91
N ALA A 291 16.20 6.92 1.05
CA ALA A 291 16.99 6.42 -0.08
C ALA A 291 16.07 5.83 -1.17
N ARG A 292 15.13 4.96 -0.79
CA ARG A 292 14.17 4.34 -1.72
C ARG A 292 13.27 5.38 -2.40
N ARG A 293 12.79 6.38 -1.66
CA ARG A 293 12.02 7.51 -2.22
C ARG A 293 12.81 8.30 -3.25
N ALA A 294 14.11 8.49 -3.03
CA ALA A 294 14.98 9.16 -3.98
C ALA A 294 15.19 8.33 -5.26
N LEU A 295 15.43 7.02 -5.12
CA LEU A 295 15.63 6.11 -6.25
C LEU A 295 14.41 6.10 -7.19
N VAL A 296 13.18 6.06 -6.66
CA VAL A 296 11.97 6.10 -7.51
C VAL A 296 11.72 7.45 -8.18
N CYS A 297 12.28 8.54 -7.64
CA CYS A 297 12.33 9.85 -8.31
C CYS A 297 13.43 9.93 -9.38
N GLY A 298 14.21 8.85 -9.55
CA GLY A 298 15.34 8.76 -10.47
C GLY A 298 16.65 9.32 -9.91
N THR A 299 16.71 9.65 -8.62
CA THR A 299 17.91 10.18 -7.97
C THR A 299 18.76 9.02 -7.48
N ARG A 300 20.05 8.99 -7.84
CA ARG A 300 20.99 7.97 -7.33
C ARG A 300 21.28 8.22 -5.86
N ALA A 301 21.36 7.18 -5.03
CA ALA A 301 21.46 7.35 -3.58
C ALA A 301 22.74 6.73 -2.99
N LEU A 302 23.35 7.47 -2.06
CA LEU A 302 24.37 6.98 -1.13
C LEU A 302 23.77 6.90 0.27
N LEU A 303 23.57 5.69 0.77
CA LEU A 303 23.10 5.40 2.12
C LEU A 303 24.29 5.31 3.08
N LEU A 304 24.27 6.13 4.12
CA LEU A 304 25.18 6.06 5.25
C LEU A 304 24.57 5.13 6.30
N ASP A 305 24.90 3.84 6.23
CA ASP A 305 24.30 2.81 7.11
C ASP A 305 25.31 2.28 8.13
N THR A 306 24.83 1.70 9.21
CA THR A 306 25.62 0.86 10.11
C THR A 306 25.58 -0.60 9.64
N PRO A 307 26.58 -1.45 9.95
CA PRO A 307 26.78 -2.76 9.33
C PRO A 307 25.77 -3.86 9.78
N ARG A 308 24.49 -3.53 9.94
CA ARG A 308 23.49 -4.45 10.52
C ARG A 308 22.13 -4.54 9.80
N SER A 309 22.00 -3.99 8.59
CA SER A 309 20.79 -4.19 7.78
C SER A 309 21.03 -5.29 6.75
N GLU A 310 20.48 -6.48 7.01
CA GLU A 310 20.30 -7.50 5.99
C GLU A 310 19.26 -7.03 4.94
N GLY A 311 19.61 -7.19 3.66
CA GLY A 311 18.66 -7.20 2.54
C GLY A 311 18.51 -5.90 1.74
N ASP A 312 19.49 -5.57 0.88
CA ASP A 312 19.20 -4.89 -0.40
C ASP A 312 18.54 -5.91 -1.33
N GLY A 313 17.24 -6.16 -1.12
CA GLY A 313 16.46 -7.02 -2.02
C GLY A 313 16.29 -6.35 -3.39
N ASP A 314 16.54 -7.13 -4.45
CA ASP A 314 16.19 -6.94 -5.88
C ASP A 314 16.42 -5.56 -6.53
N LEU A 315 17.13 -4.63 -5.90
CA LEU A 315 17.52 -3.38 -6.55
C LEU A 315 18.66 -3.63 -7.55
N PRO A 316 18.68 -2.94 -8.70
CA PRO A 316 19.79 -3.05 -9.65
C PRO A 316 21.14 -2.66 -9.03
N ASP A 317 22.20 -3.34 -9.44
CA ASP A 317 23.54 -3.08 -8.92
C ASP A 317 23.98 -1.62 -9.15
N GLY A 318 24.48 -0.97 -8.10
CA GLY A 318 25.11 0.34 -8.17
C GLY A 318 24.17 1.56 -8.20
N VAL A 319 22.85 1.38 -8.17
CA VAL A 319 21.87 2.49 -8.04
C VAL A 319 21.79 3.01 -6.61
N LEU A 320 21.86 2.10 -5.64
CA LEU A 320 22.01 2.37 -4.22
C LEU A 320 23.41 1.96 -3.80
N ARG A 321 24.19 2.92 -3.34
CA ARG A 321 25.51 2.68 -2.75
C ARG A 321 25.41 2.81 -1.25
N THR A 322 26.17 2.00 -0.53
CA THR A 322 26.18 2.02 0.92
C THR A 322 27.60 2.30 1.40
N ALA A 323 27.76 3.31 2.24
CA ALA A 323 28.99 3.55 2.97
C ALA A 323 28.74 3.26 4.45
N VAL A 324 29.54 2.37 5.03
CA VAL A 324 29.39 2.00 6.43
C VAL A 324 29.77 3.19 7.31
N ALA A 325 28.93 3.54 8.28
CA ALA A 325 29.17 4.61 9.24
C ALA A 325 29.83 4.06 10.51
N ASP A 326 31.10 3.68 10.39
CA ASP A 326 31.93 3.21 11.49
C ASP A 326 33.30 3.91 11.57
N ALA A 327 34.08 3.59 12.61
CA ALA A 327 35.40 4.18 12.81
C ALA A 327 36.40 3.81 11.69
N GLY A 328 36.26 2.62 11.09
CA GLY A 328 37.12 2.18 10.00
C GLY A 328 36.89 2.99 8.72
N SER A 329 35.63 3.27 8.41
CA SER A 329 35.21 4.03 7.23
C SER A 329 35.62 5.50 7.29
N LEU A 330 35.63 6.08 8.50
CA LEU A 330 36.19 7.41 8.75
C LEU A 330 37.70 7.47 8.48
N ALA A 331 38.43 6.38 8.75
CA ALA A 331 39.87 6.32 8.53
C ALA A 331 40.26 5.93 7.08
N SER A 332 39.45 5.11 6.40
CA SER A 332 39.73 4.59 5.06
C SER A 332 39.34 5.53 3.92
N GLY A 333 38.57 6.59 4.20
CA GLY A 333 38.05 7.51 3.18
C GLY A 333 37.05 6.85 2.22
N GLU A 334 36.42 5.74 2.63
CA GLU A 334 35.47 4.99 1.80
C GLU A 334 34.26 5.84 1.39
N ALA A 335 33.64 6.56 2.33
CA ALA A 335 32.51 7.43 2.01
C ALA A 335 32.89 8.55 1.02
N GLU A 336 34.13 9.04 1.04
CA GLU A 336 34.61 10.02 0.07
C GLU A 336 34.75 9.41 -1.33
N ARG A 337 35.22 8.15 -1.41
CA ARG A 337 35.30 7.40 -2.66
C ARG A 337 33.90 7.16 -3.23
N GLU A 338 32.96 6.69 -2.41
CA GLU A 338 31.57 6.47 -2.84
C GLU A 338 30.88 7.77 -3.24
N LEU A 339 31.13 8.88 -2.53
CA LEU A 339 30.62 10.21 -2.94
C LEU A 339 31.19 10.65 -4.30
N SER A 340 32.47 10.35 -4.56
CA SER A 340 33.10 10.63 -5.86
C SER A 340 32.47 9.81 -6.98
N VAL A 341 32.22 8.52 -6.74
CA VAL A 341 31.54 7.65 -7.70
C VAL A 341 30.10 8.10 -7.95
N LEU A 342 29.39 8.55 -6.91
CA LEU A 342 28.05 9.11 -7.04
C LEU A 342 28.04 10.35 -7.96
N ARG A 343 29.04 11.23 -7.82
CA ARG A 343 29.20 12.43 -8.67
C ARG A 343 29.44 12.08 -10.13
N THR A 344 30.26 11.06 -10.41
CA THR A 344 30.59 10.67 -11.79
C THR A 344 29.46 9.92 -12.48
N ALA A 345 28.70 9.13 -11.73
CA ALA A 345 27.61 8.33 -12.29
C ALA A 345 26.37 9.17 -12.66
N GLY A 346 26.12 10.28 -11.95
CA GLY A 346 24.98 11.16 -12.22
C GLY A 346 23.62 10.52 -11.88
N ALA A 347 22.56 11.03 -12.51
CA ALA A 347 21.18 10.56 -12.32
C ALA A 347 21.00 9.11 -12.79
N LEU A 348 19.88 8.48 -12.42
CA LEU A 348 19.53 7.16 -12.93
C LEU A 348 19.09 7.25 -14.41
N THR A 349 19.48 6.26 -15.20
CA THR A 349 19.01 6.09 -16.58
C THR A 349 17.55 5.63 -16.61
N ALA A 350 16.85 5.76 -17.75
CA ALA A 350 15.46 5.32 -17.87
C ALA A 350 15.27 3.81 -17.55
N GLU A 351 16.24 2.98 -17.93
CA GLU A 351 16.25 1.54 -17.65
C GLU A 351 16.46 1.26 -16.15
N GLU A 352 17.42 1.95 -15.52
CA GLU A 352 17.66 1.87 -14.07
C GLU A 352 16.40 2.32 -13.29
N VAL A 353 15.79 3.43 -13.70
CA VAL A 353 14.55 3.94 -13.10
C VAL A 353 13.42 2.92 -13.22
N ARG A 354 13.23 2.32 -14.39
CA ARG A 354 12.18 1.31 -14.62
C ARG A 354 12.41 0.07 -13.77
N ALA A 355 13.65 -0.40 -13.67
CA ALA A 355 13.99 -1.55 -12.84
C ALA A 355 13.79 -1.29 -11.34
N VAL A 356 14.21 -0.11 -10.85
CA VAL A 356 13.96 0.35 -9.47
C VAL A 356 12.46 0.44 -9.21
N LEU A 357 11.70 1.11 -10.08
CA LEU A 357 10.27 1.29 -9.92
C LEU A 357 9.54 -0.05 -9.89
N ARG A 358 9.93 -1.00 -10.74
CA ARG A 358 9.38 -2.36 -10.73
C ARG A 358 9.66 -3.09 -9.42
N ALA A 359 10.90 -3.07 -8.93
CA ALA A 359 11.27 -3.69 -7.66
C ALA A 359 10.46 -3.09 -6.50
N VAL A 360 10.38 -1.76 -6.45
CA VAL A 360 9.60 -1.05 -5.42
C VAL A 360 8.10 -1.32 -5.58
N PHE A 361 7.56 -1.28 -6.78
CA PHE A 361 6.15 -1.55 -7.04
C PHE A 361 5.75 -2.92 -6.51
N LEU A 362 6.53 -3.97 -6.79
CA LEU A 362 6.20 -5.34 -6.40
C LEU A 362 6.29 -5.57 -4.88
N ALA A 363 7.27 -4.96 -4.20
CA ALA A 363 7.58 -5.31 -2.80
C ALA A 363 7.41 -4.17 -1.78
N ASP A 364 7.75 -2.93 -2.16
CA ASP A 364 7.98 -1.82 -1.21
C ASP A 364 6.99 -0.66 -1.34
N ALA A 365 6.14 -0.64 -2.36
CA ALA A 365 5.16 0.40 -2.56
C ALA A 365 4.10 0.37 -1.44
N THR A 366 3.54 1.54 -1.12
CA THR A 366 2.58 1.67 -0.03
C THR A 366 1.42 0.67 -0.03
N PRO A 367 0.72 0.37 -1.15
CA PRO A 367 -0.36 -0.62 -1.12
C PRO A 367 0.14 -2.05 -0.89
N ALA A 368 1.36 -2.39 -1.31
CA ALA A 368 1.98 -3.69 -1.02
C ALA A 368 2.31 -3.82 0.46
N ARG A 369 2.92 -2.78 1.05
CA ARG A 369 3.22 -2.74 2.50
C ARG A 369 1.96 -2.72 3.35
N LEU A 370 0.92 -1.99 2.96
CA LEU A 370 -0.37 -2.04 3.64
C LEU A 370 -0.98 -3.44 3.59
N ALA A 371 -0.97 -4.11 2.44
CA ALA A 371 -1.49 -5.47 2.33
C ALA A 371 -0.70 -6.47 3.18
N GLU A 372 0.62 -6.32 3.27
CA GLU A 372 1.47 -7.11 4.16
C GLU A 372 1.11 -6.90 5.63
N ILE A 373 1.06 -5.65 6.08
CA ILE A 373 0.73 -5.28 7.47
C ILE A 373 -0.66 -5.78 7.85
N LEU A 374 -1.66 -5.56 6.98
CA LEU A 374 -3.03 -6.00 7.20
C LEU A 374 -3.15 -7.54 7.16
N GLY A 375 -2.28 -8.22 6.42
CA GLY A 375 -2.19 -9.68 6.42
C GLY A 375 -1.68 -10.28 7.74
N ARG A 376 -1.17 -9.46 8.66
CA ARG A 376 -0.74 -9.88 10.02
C ARG A 376 -1.86 -9.80 11.06
N VAL A 377 -3.02 -9.25 10.71
CA VAL A 377 -4.17 -9.11 11.61
C VAL A 377 -5.42 -9.77 11.04
N GLU A 378 -6.31 -10.20 11.92
CA GLU A 378 -7.61 -10.72 11.54
C GLU A 378 -8.59 -9.55 11.38
N LEU A 379 -8.90 -9.19 10.14
CA LEU A 379 -9.91 -8.18 9.84
C LEU A 379 -11.31 -8.71 10.18
N ALA A 380 -12.19 -7.79 10.60
CA ALA A 380 -13.58 -8.13 10.88
C ALA A 380 -14.27 -8.72 9.63
N PRO A 381 -15.17 -9.71 9.77
CA PRO A 381 -16.01 -10.17 8.66
C PRO A 381 -16.70 -8.98 7.99
N GLY A 382 -16.71 -8.97 6.65
CA GLY A 382 -17.31 -7.88 5.87
C GLY A 382 -16.42 -6.67 5.60
N ALA A 383 -15.28 -6.52 6.30
CA ALA A 383 -14.31 -5.45 6.05
C ALA A 383 -13.58 -5.58 4.69
N GLY A 384 -13.70 -6.73 4.03
CA GLY A 384 -12.87 -7.10 2.89
C GLY A 384 -11.60 -7.85 3.33
N GLY A 385 -10.75 -8.22 2.36
CA GLY A 385 -9.50 -8.95 2.62
C GLY A 385 -8.30 -8.02 2.76
N ALA A 386 -7.21 -8.53 3.34
CA ALA A 386 -5.93 -7.80 3.44
C ALA A 386 -5.38 -7.33 2.07
N ALA A 387 -5.78 -7.97 0.97
CA ALA A 387 -5.41 -7.58 -0.38
C ALA A 387 -6.21 -6.39 -0.96
N LEU A 388 -7.17 -5.81 -0.21
CA LEU A 388 -7.99 -4.69 -0.71
C LEU A 388 -7.18 -3.46 -1.17
N PRO A 389 -6.07 -3.05 -0.50
CA PRO A 389 -5.20 -1.98 -1.00
C PRO A 389 -4.60 -2.27 -2.39
N LEU A 390 -4.46 -3.55 -2.76
CA LEU A 390 -3.93 -3.99 -4.06
C LEU A 390 -5.03 -4.13 -5.13
N ARG A 391 -6.30 -3.87 -4.81
CA ARG A 391 -7.42 -4.04 -5.76
C ARG A 391 -7.21 -3.24 -7.05
N HIS A 392 -6.65 -2.05 -6.96
CA HIS A 392 -6.35 -1.20 -8.12
C HIS A 392 -5.16 -1.67 -8.97
N ARG A 393 -4.47 -2.75 -8.59
CA ARG A 393 -3.43 -3.42 -9.37
C ARG A 393 -3.91 -4.70 -10.06
N ARG A 394 -5.19 -5.06 -9.89
CA ARG A 394 -5.79 -6.16 -10.64
C ARG A 394 -5.92 -5.76 -12.10
N VAL A 395 -5.43 -6.62 -12.98
CA VAL A 395 -5.47 -6.43 -14.43
C VAL A 395 -6.10 -7.65 -15.10
N ALA A 396 -6.99 -7.39 -16.05
CA ALA A 396 -7.50 -8.37 -16.99
C ALA A 396 -6.66 -8.28 -18.26
N LEU A 397 -6.03 -9.38 -18.66
CA LEU A 397 -5.32 -9.43 -19.92
C LEU A 397 -6.31 -9.85 -21.02
N LEU A 398 -6.60 -8.94 -21.94
CA LEU A 398 -7.46 -9.17 -23.08
C LEU A 398 -6.60 -9.68 -24.22
N ALA A 399 -6.92 -10.85 -24.76
CA ALA A 399 -6.17 -11.45 -25.87
C ALA A 399 -7.14 -12.04 -26.90
N ALA A 400 -6.83 -11.88 -28.18
CA ALA A 400 -7.58 -12.49 -29.29
C ALA A 400 -6.63 -13.34 -30.15
N PRO A 401 -6.10 -14.47 -29.62
CA PRO A 401 -5.23 -15.33 -30.40
C PRO A 401 -5.99 -15.87 -31.62
N ALA A 402 -5.38 -15.81 -32.80
CA ALA A 402 -6.00 -16.28 -34.05
C ALA A 402 -5.82 -17.78 -34.29
N ASP A 403 -4.81 -18.40 -33.66
CA ASP A 403 -4.46 -19.81 -33.81
C ASP A 403 -3.80 -20.38 -32.54
N ASP A 404 -3.49 -21.68 -32.57
CA ASP A 404 -2.83 -22.38 -31.46
C ASP A 404 -1.42 -21.83 -31.16
N VAL A 405 -0.67 -21.38 -32.18
CA VAL A 405 0.69 -20.85 -32.00
C VAL A 405 0.64 -19.54 -31.21
N ALA A 406 -0.23 -18.62 -31.59
CA ALA A 406 -0.50 -17.39 -30.86
C ALA A 406 -1.03 -17.68 -29.44
N SER A 407 -1.87 -18.70 -29.28
CA SER A 407 -2.36 -19.11 -27.96
C SER A 407 -1.24 -19.63 -27.05
N LEU A 408 -0.28 -20.38 -27.58
CA LEU A 408 0.86 -20.90 -26.83
C LEU A 408 1.83 -19.77 -26.44
N ALA A 409 2.08 -18.84 -27.35
CA ALA A 409 2.85 -17.63 -27.06
C ALA A 409 2.19 -16.78 -25.96
N LEU A 410 0.86 -16.63 -26.00
CA LEU A 410 0.09 -16.00 -24.91
C LEU A 410 0.30 -16.73 -23.58
N ALA A 411 0.22 -18.07 -23.58
CA ALA A 411 0.39 -18.86 -22.36
C ALA A 411 1.80 -18.69 -21.77
N ASP A 412 2.84 -18.75 -22.61
CA ASP A 412 4.22 -18.55 -22.18
C ASP A 412 4.45 -17.13 -21.66
N ASP A 413 3.90 -16.11 -22.32
CA ASP A 413 4.05 -14.71 -21.90
C ASP A 413 3.36 -14.45 -20.56
N VAL A 414 2.13 -14.97 -20.36
CA VAL A 414 1.36 -14.83 -19.11
C VAL A 414 2.00 -15.57 -17.95
N LEU A 415 2.45 -16.82 -18.15
CA LEU A 415 3.04 -17.63 -17.08
C LEU A 415 4.41 -17.10 -16.64
N ASN A 416 5.11 -16.34 -17.49
CA ASN A 416 6.38 -15.73 -17.17
C ASN A 416 6.25 -14.30 -16.61
N GLN A 417 5.04 -13.74 -16.48
CA GLN A 417 4.88 -12.39 -15.92
C GLN A 417 5.31 -12.32 -14.45
N LEU A 418 6.07 -11.28 -14.10
CA LEU A 418 6.42 -10.95 -12.71
C LEU A 418 5.20 -10.50 -11.91
N HIS A 419 4.25 -9.82 -12.57
CA HIS A 419 2.94 -9.50 -12.01
C HIS A 419 1.86 -10.30 -12.72
N ALA A 420 1.34 -11.33 -12.05
CA ALA A 420 0.33 -12.20 -12.64
C ALA A 420 -0.96 -11.43 -12.94
N PRO A 421 -1.58 -11.61 -14.12
CA PRO A 421 -2.88 -11.04 -14.39
C PRO A 421 -3.94 -11.65 -13.45
N ALA A 422 -4.90 -10.84 -13.03
CA ALA A 422 -6.00 -11.31 -12.19
C ALA A 422 -6.95 -12.22 -12.96
N GLU A 423 -7.01 -12.05 -14.28
CA GLU A 423 -7.75 -12.90 -15.21
C GLU A 423 -7.27 -12.69 -16.64
N VAL A 424 -7.54 -13.67 -17.50
CA VAL A 424 -7.31 -13.60 -18.94
C VAL A 424 -8.65 -13.74 -19.64
N VAL A 425 -8.95 -12.85 -20.59
CA VAL A 425 -10.19 -12.86 -21.36
C VAL A 425 -9.88 -13.13 -22.83
N VAL A 426 -10.52 -14.18 -23.37
CA VAL A 426 -10.35 -14.61 -24.77
C VAL A 426 -11.70 -14.74 -25.50
N PRO A 427 -11.71 -14.66 -26.84
CA PRO A 427 -12.86 -15.05 -27.66
C PRO A 427 -13.33 -16.47 -27.33
N ARG A 428 -14.64 -16.70 -27.36
CA ARG A 428 -15.22 -18.05 -27.18
C ARG A 428 -14.67 -19.07 -28.18
N ALA A 429 -14.41 -18.64 -29.41
CA ALA A 429 -13.82 -19.47 -30.46
C ALA A 429 -12.41 -20.01 -30.10
N ALA A 430 -11.67 -19.29 -29.24
CA ALA A 430 -10.32 -19.65 -28.83
C ALA A 430 -10.29 -20.51 -27.54
N GLU A 431 -11.45 -20.86 -26.96
CA GLU A 431 -11.55 -21.56 -25.67
C GLU A 431 -10.85 -22.93 -25.66
N HIS A 432 -10.75 -23.57 -26.83
CA HIS A 432 -10.19 -24.91 -27.03
C HIS A 432 -8.75 -24.89 -27.55
N PHE A 433 -8.14 -23.71 -27.69
CA PHE A 433 -6.75 -23.61 -28.13
C PHE A 433 -5.80 -24.12 -27.04
N ALA A 434 -4.73 -24.79 -27.46
CA ALA A 434 -3.81 -25.51 -26.56
C ALA A 434 -3.20 -24.59 -25.49
N GLY A 435 -2.88 -23.35 -25.84
CA GLY A 435 -2.37 -22.36 -24.88
C GLY A 435 -3.41 -21.91 -23.86
N VAL A 436 -4.68 -21.79 -24.26
CA VAL A 436 -5.78 -21.45 -23.33
C VAL A 436 -6.03 -22.60 -22.35
N GLU A 437 -5.99 -23.84 -22.82
CA GLU A 437 -6.06 -25.01 -21.94
C GLU A 437 -4.88 -25.08 -20.96
N ARG A 438 -3.67 -24.73 -21.43
CA ARG A 438 -2.48 -24.63 -20.57
C ARG A 438 -2.66 -23.56 -19.49
N LEU A 439 -3.19 -22.39 -19.80
CA LEU A 439 -3.49 -21.37 -18.80
C LEU A 439 -4.49 -21.88 -17.74
N ARG A 440 -5.53 -22.59 -18.19
CA ARG A 440 -6.52 -23.21 -17.31
C ARG A 440 -5.90 -24.24 -16.37
N SER A 441 -5.01 -25.09 -16.87
CA SER A 441 -4.35 -26.13 -16.07
C SER A 441 -3.38 -25.57 -15.03
N HIS A 442 -2.84 -24.38 -15.26
CA HIS A 442 -2.00 -23.64 -14.31
C HIS A 442 -2.83 -22.76 -13.35
N GLY A 443 -4.17 -22.86 -13.37
CA GLY A 443 -5.06 -22.16 -12.45
C GLY A 443 -5.25 -20.67 -12.72
N VAL A 444 -4.88 -20.18 -13.92
CA VAL A 444 -5.11 -18.80 -14.31
C VAL A 444 -6.63 -18.59 -14.54
N PRO A 445 -7.27 -17.62 -13.88
CA PRO A 445 -8.70 -17.35 -14.10
C PRO A 445 -8.96 -16.95 -15.56
N LEU A 446 -9.80 -17.74 -16.24
CA LEU A 446 -10.12 -17.56 -17.65
C LEU A 446 -11.59 -17.17 -17.82
N ARG A 447 -11.82 -16.19 -18.68
CA ARG A 447 -13.16 -15.79 -19.13
C ARG A 447 -13.25 -15.80 -20.63
N THR A 448 -14.43 -16.14 -21.13
CA THR A 448 -14.73 -16.10 -22.56
C THR A 448 -15.72 -14.99 -22.85
N ALA A 449 -15.61 -14.40 -24.05
CA ALA A 449 -16.54 -13.40 -24.55
C ALA A 449 -16.98 -13.73 -25.98
N GLU A 450 -18.18 -13.29 -26.33
CA GLU A 450 -18.70 -13.32 -27.70
C GLU A 450 -17.97 -12.23 -28.51
N ALA A 451 -16.83 -12.61 -29.10
CA ALA A 451 -15.97 -11.79 -29.94
C ALA A 451 -15.32 -12.69 -31.01
N ASP A 452 -14.92 -12.10 -32.13
CA ASP A 452 -14.22 -12.83 -33.17
C ASP A 452 -12.73 -13.00 -32.81
N ALA A 453 -12.17 -14.16 -33.12
CA ALA A 453 -10.72 -14.38 -33.06
C ALA A 453 -10.08 -13.74 -34.31
N VAL A 454 -9.46 -12.56 -34.13
CA VAL A 454 -8.83 -11.77 -35.20
C VAL A 454 -7.41 -11.40 -34.81
N ALA A 455 -6.49 -11.48 -35.78
CA ALA A 455 -5.08 -11.16 -35.56
C ALA A 455 -4.83 -9.69 -35.18
N GLU A 456 -5.63 -8.76 -35.71
CA GLU A 456 -5.58 -7.33 -35.38
C GLU A 456 -6.95 -6.85 -34.87
N PRO A 457 -7.18 -6.87 -33.55
CA PRO A 457 -8.49 -6.51 -33.00
C PRO A 457 -8.72 -5.00 -33.06
N ALA A 458 -9.87 -4.60 -33.61
CA ALA A 458 -10.32 -3.22 -33.64
C ALA A 458 -10.83 -2.78 -32.25
N PRO A 459 -11.02 -1.47 -32.00
CA PRO A 459 -11.50 -0.97 -30.70
C PRO A 459 -12.81 -1.61 -30.20
N ARG A 460 -13.71 -1.96 -31.13
CA ARG A 460 -14.97 -2.65 -30.81
C ARG A 460 -14.76 -4.09 -30.30
N ASP A 461 -13.71 -4.76 -30.78
CA ASP A 461 -13.41 -6.14 -30.42
C ASP A 461 -12.81 -6.16 -29.00
N TRP A 462 -11.91 -5.22 -28.71
CA TRP A 462 -11.41 -4.98 -27.35
C TRP A 462 -12.54 -4.64 -26.37
N ALA A 463 -13.50 -3.81 -26.79
CA ALA A 463 -14.66 -3.49 -25.97
C ALA A 463 -15.53 -4.73 -25.67
N ALA A 464 -15.66 -5.67 -26.62
CA ALA A 464 -16.39 -6.91 -26.41
C ALA A 464 -15.70 -7.80 -25.35
N LEU A 465 -14.38 -7.97 -25.43
CA LEU A 465 -13.60 -8.69 -24.41
C LEU A 465 -13.68 -7.98 -23.04
N ALA A 466 -13.54 -6.65 -23.01
CA ALA A 466 -13.58 -5.87 -21.77
C ALA A 466 -14.92 -5.95 -21.00
N ARG A 467 -16.03 -6.29 -21.67
CA ARG A 467 -17.32 -6.54 -21.00
C ARG A 467 -17.28 -7.76 -20.09
N ALA A 468 -16.54 -8.80 -20.48
CA ALA A 468 -16.40 -10.02 -19.69
C ALA A 468 -15.38 -9.90 -18.55
N ALA A 469 -14.42 -8.96 -18.64
CA ALA A 469 -13.49 -8.67 -17.56
C ALA A 469 -14.21 -8.17 -16.30
N GLU A 470 -13.62 -8.35 -15.13
CA GLU A 470 -14.01 -7.79 -13.84
C GLU A 470 -12.96 -6.83 -13.29
N ALA A 471 -11.70 -7.03 -13.63
CA ALA A 471 -10.60 -6.19 -13.17
C ALA A 471 -10.78 -4.72 -13.62
N PRO A 472 -10.34 -3.74 -12.79
CA PRO A 472 -10.46 -2.31 -13.11
C PRO A 472 -9.54 -1.89 -14.27
N TRP A 473 -8.48 -2.64 -14.52
CA TRP A 473 -7.53 -2.40 -15.60
C TRP A 473 -7.61 -3.51 -16.64
N THR A 474 -7.41 -3.12 -17.90
CA THR A 474 -7.34 -4.04 -19.04
C THR A 474 -6.02 -3.84 -19.76
N ALA A 475 -5.23 -4.91 -19.89
CA ALA A 475 -4.04 -4.94 -20.73
C ALA A 475 -4.40 -5.53 -22.10
N LEU A 476 -3.93 -4.91 -23.18
CA LEU A 476 -4.25 -5.30 -24.56
C LEU A 476 -3.10 -6.12 -25.14
N TRP A 477 -3.26 -7.45 -25.17
CA TRP A 477 -2.22 -8.35 -25.63
C TRP A 477 -2.24 -8.48 -27.17
N ARG A 478 -1.19 -7.97 -27.82
CA ARG A 478 -0.99 -8.03 -29.28
C ARG A 478 0.17 -8.95 -29.71
N GLY A 479 0.85 -9.57 -28.76
CA GLY A 479 2.07 -10.35 -28.96
C GLY A 479 2.90 -10.40 -27.69
N THR A 480 4.01 -11.14 -27.71
CA THR A 480 4.90 -11.32 -26.55
C THR A 480 5.52 -9.99 -26.10
N ARG A 481 5.35 -9.62 -24.83
CA ARG A 481 5.85 -8.35 -24.27
C ARG A 481 6.92 -8.49 -23.18
N GLY A 482 7.24 -9.72 -22.78
CA GLY A 482 8.27 -10.00 -21.77
C GLY A 482 7.74 -9.95 -20.35
N SER A 483 8.49 -10.52 -19.41
CA SER A 483 8.05 -10.81 -18.04
C SER A 483 7.72 -9.57 -17.19
N ALA A 484 8.27 -8.41 -17.52
CA ALA A 484 8.07 -7.17 -16.77
C ALA A 484 6.88 -6.33 -17.24
N PHE A 485 6.26 -6.68 -18.37
CA PHE A 485 5.28 -5.84 -19.06
C PHE A 485 4.12 -5.36 -18.17
N LEU A 486 3.44 -6.27 -17.48
CA LEU A 486 2.30 -5.91 -16.63
C LEU A 486 2.74 -5.10 -15.41
N ALA A 487 3.90 -5.43 -14.83
CA ALA A 487 4.43 -4.71 -13.68
C ALA A 487 4.80 -3.27 -14.05
N ASP A 488 5.50 -3.06 -15.17
CA ASP A 488 5.96 -1.74 -15.60
C ASP A 488 4.79 -0.84 -15.99
N THR A 489 3.82 -1.34 -16.77
CA THR A 489 2.66 -0.56 -17.20
C THR A 489 1.74 -0.17 -16.03
N LEU A 490 1.48 -1.10 -15.09
CA LEU A 490 0.70 -0.80 -13.88
C LEU A 490 1.45 0.15 -12.94
N CYS A 491 2.77 -0.03 -12.79
CA CYS A 491 3.58 0.88 -12.00
C CYS A 491 3.52 2.30 -12.57
N ALA A 492 3.64 2.45 -13.89
CA ALA A 492 3.53 3.74 -14.55
C ALA A 492 2.14 4.38 -14.38
N ALA A 493 1.08 3.58 -14.44
CA ALA A 493 -0.28 4.04 -14.16
C ALA A 493 -0.45 4.49 -12.69
N GLU A 494 0.10 3.75 -11.73
CA GLU A 494 0.06 4.10 -10.29
C GLU A 494 0.85 5.37 -9.98
N CYS A 495 2.04 5.53 -10.56
CA CYS A 495 2.87 6.72 -10.41
C CYS A 495 2.16 7.98 -10.91
N SER A 496 1.46 7.89 -12.05
CA SER A 496 0.93 9.04 -12.80
C SER A 496 -0.53 9.38 -12.50
N GLY A 497 -1.29 8.40 -12.04
CA GLY A 497 -2.75 8.48 -12.07
C GLY A 497 -3.29 8.67 -13.49
N ALA A 498 -2.59 8.17 -14.51
CA ALA A 498 -3.07 8.13 -15.88
C ALA A 498 -4.24 7.14 -16.01
N ASP A 499 -5.06 7.31 -17.04
CA ASP A 499 -6.16 6.40 -17.38
C ASP A 499 -5.74 5.34 -18.40
N ALA A 500 -4.66 5.60 -19.14
CA ALA A 500 -4.04 4.64 -20.03
C ALA A 500 -2.53 4.89 -20.20
N VAL A 501 -1.80 3.81 -20.46
CA VAL A 501 -0.34 3.77 -20.61
C VAL A 501 0.01 2.99 -21.87
N GLY A 502 1.01 3.46 -22.60
CA GLY A 502 1.59 2.78 -23.75
C GLY A 502 2.56 3.69 -24.50
N PRO A 503 3.19 3.20 -25.58
CA PRO A 503 4.09 4.02 -26.38
C PRO A 503 3.36 5.19 -27.02
N ALA A 504 4.04 6.35 -27.09
CA ALA A 504 3.50 7.54 -27.73
C ALA A 504 3.33 7.30 -29.24
N ILE A 505 2.25 7.83 -29.81
CA ILE A 505 2.03 7.85 -31.26
C ILE A 505 1.89 9.29 -31.75
N ALA A 506 2.33 9.55 -32.98
CA ALA A 506 2.12 10.83 -33.61
C ALA A 506 0.61 11.13 -33.69
N PRO A 507 0.14 12.33 -33.28
CA PRO A 507 -1.26 12.68 -33.40
C PRO A 507 -1.65 12.70 -34.88
N TRP A 508 -2.82 12.13 -35.17
CA TRP A 508 -3.42 12.01 -36.52
C TRP A 508 -3.56 13.33 -37.31
N SER A 509 -3.31 14.50 -36.70
CA SER A 509 -3.40 15.82 -37.35
C SER A 509 -2.06 16.53 -37.56
N ALA A 510 -0.91 15.88 -37.35
CA ALA A 510 0.41 16.49 -37.58
C ALA A 510 0.82 16.55 -39.08
N ALA A 511 -0.15 16.71 -39.99
CA ALA A 511 0.12 16.98 -41.39
C ALA A 511 0.54 18.44 -41.66
N ASP A 512 0.26 19.35 -40.73
CA ASP A 512 0.71 20.74 -40.80
C ASP A 512 1.68 21.03 -39.66
N GLY A 513 2.93 21.32 -40.02
CA GLY A 513 4.10 21.37 -39.15
C GLY A 513 4.17 22.51 -38.13
N SER A 514 3.17 22.67 -37.24
CA SER A 514 3.21 23.69 -36.18
C SER A 514 3.59 23.18 -34.78
N ASP A 515 3.60 21.87 -34.50
CA ASP A 515 3.93 21.34 -33.16
C ASP A 515 5.23 20.53 -33.16
N ALA A 516 6.34 21.18 -33.56
CA ALA A 516 7.69 20.60 -33.52
C ALA A 516 8.20 20.33 -32.08
N VAL A 517 7.47 20.76 -31.04
CA VAL A 517 7.84 20.61 -29.63
C VAL A 517 7.55 19.19 -29.09
N ASN A 518 6.79 18.35 -29.81
CA ASN A 518 6.28 17.08 -29.28
C ASN A 518 7.16 15.85 -29.57
N TRP A 519 8.18 15.95 -30.43
CA TRP A 519 8.98 14.78 -30.83
C TRP A 519 10.10 14.43 -29.87
N SER A 520 10.69 15.42 -29.17
CA SER A 520 11.67 15.14 -28.11
C SER A 520 11.03 14.44 -26.91
N ALA A 521 9.72 14.60 -26.71
CA ALA A 521 8.93 13.95 -25.66
C ALA A 521 8.46 12.54 -26.03
N ALA A 522 8.38 12.20 -27.33
CA ALA A 522 7.93 10.88 -27.78
C ALA A 522 8.94 9.76 -27.44
N ASP A 523 10.23 10.11 -27.32
CA ASP A 523 11.30 9.21 -26.87
C ASP A 523 11.48 9.19 -25.35
N GLN A 524 10.67 9.93 -24.59
CA GLN A 524 10.79 10.05 -23.14
C GLN A 524 9.75 9.18 -22.42
N ASP A 525 10.23 8.36 -21.48
CA ASP A 525 9.37 7.63 -20.55
C ASP A 525 8.76 8.58 -19.51
N TYR A 526 7.55 8.26 -19.04
CA TYR A 526 6.84 8.98 -17.96
C TYR A 526 6.41 10.41 -18.32
N VAL A 527 6.06 10.65 -19.59
CA VAL A 527 5.53 11.94 -20.08
C VAL A 527 4.06 11.81 -20.48
N PHE A 528 3.24 12.82 -20.16
CA PHE A 528 1.85 12.86 -20.61
C PHE A 528 1.77 13.31 -22.08
N VAL A 529 1.01 12.57 -22.89
CA VAL A 529 0.88 12.81 -24.34
C VAL A 529 -0.58 12.88 -24.79
N SER A 530 -0.80 13.36 -26.00
CA SER A 530 -2.14 13.49 -26.59
C SER A 530 -2.68 12.19 -27.19
N ALA A 531 -1.80 11.28 -27.57
CA ALA A 531 -2.15 9.99 -28.16
C ALA A 531 -1.09 8.92 -27.83
N ILE A 532 -1.55 7.70 -27.59
CA ILE A 532 -0.73 6.50 -27.36
C ILE A 532 -1.27 5.33 -28.18
N GLU A 533 -0.41 4.34 -28.44
CA GLU A 533 -0.87 2.99 -28.71
C GLU A 533 -1.12 2.32 -27.35
N PRO A 534 -2.37 2.07 -26.94
CA PRO A 534 -2.64 1.63 -25.58
C PRO A 534 -2.18 0.20 -25.37
N GLU A 535 -1.39 0.00 -24.31
CA GLU A 535 -0.98 -1.30 -23.80
C GLU A 535 -1.76 -1.64 -22.54
N LEU A 536 -2.02 -0.63 -21.70
CA LEU A 536 -2.84 -0.72 -20.49
C LEU A 536 -3.84 0.44 -20.47
N ALA A 537 -5.10 0.17 -20.13
CA ALA A 537 -6.12 1.20 -19.99
C ALA A 537 -7.15 0.82 -18.92
N ARG A 538 -7.82 1.83 -18.34
CA ARG A 538 -8.99 1.61 -17.49
C ARG A 538 -10.04 0.82 -18.27
N ARG A 539 -10.61 -0.20 -17.63
CA ARG A 539 -11.66 -1.04 -18.25
C ARG A 539 -12.80 -0.18 -18.81
N GLU A 540 -13.24 0.83 -18.06
CA GLU A 540 -14.31 1.75 -18.46
C GLU A 540 -14.00 2.54 -19.74
N LEU A 541 -12.72 2.82 -20.00
CA LEU A 541 -12.28 3.53 -21.20
C LEU A 541 -12.34 2.60 -22.42
N VAL A 542 -11.89 1.35 -22.27
CA VAL A 542 -11.93 0.32 -23.31
C VAL A 542 -13.37 -0.09 -23.64
N LEU A 543 -14.25 -0.17 -22.63
CA LEU A 543 -15.66 -0.51 -22.79
C LEU A 543 -16.42 0.42 -23.74
N ARG A 544 -15.97 1.69 -23.88
CA ARG A 544 -16.59 2.66 -24.78
C ARG A 544 -16.37 2.31 -26.27
N GLY A 545 -15.39 1.46 -26.59
CA GLY A 545 -15.07 1.07 -27.97
C GLY A 545 -14.61 2.23 -28.87
N LEU A 546 -14.18 3.34 -28.26
CA LEU A 546 -13.67 4.52 -28.98
C LEU A 546 -12.22 4.30 -29.42
N HIS A 547 -11.84 4.91 -30.54
CA HIS A 547 -10.46 4.89 -30.99
C HIS A 547 -9.52 5.53 -29.95
N PRO A 548 -8.36 4.94 -29.62
CA PRO A 548 -7.47 5.47 -28.58
C PRO A 548 -7.03 6.92 -28.80
N GLY A 549 -6.83 7.29 -30.07
CA GLY A 549 -6.46 8.66 -30.45
C GLY A 549 -7.48 9.76 -30.09
N VAL A 550 -8.71 9.42 -29.68
CA VAL A 550 -9.70 10.40 -29.21
C VAL A 550 -9.87 10.41 -27.69
N TRP A 551 -9.25 9.50 -26.94
CA TRP A 551 -9.46 9.37 -25.49
C TRP A 551 -9.11 10.65 -24.72
N ASN A 552 -8.01 11.33 -25.08
CA ASN A 552 -7.64 12.59 -24.44
C ASN A 552 -8.72 13.67 -24.62
N ARG A 553 -9.33 13.76 -25.81
CA ARG A 553 -10.46 14.68 -26.08
C ARG A 553 -11.71 14.40 -25.22
N HIS A 554 -11.80 13.19 -24.67
CA HIS A 554 -12.84 12.77 -23.73
C HIS A 554 -12.38 12.82 -22.27
N GLY A 555 -11.30 13.54 -21.97
CA GLY A 555 -10.82 13.81 -20.62
C GLY A 555 -9.89 12.73 -20.03
N ALA A 556 -9.52 11.70 -20.80
CA ALA A 556 -8.60 10.67 -20.31
C ALA A 556 -7.15 11.18 -20.28
N ARG A 557 -6.43 10.88 -19.19
CA ARG A 557 -5.01 11.20 -19.05
C ARG A 557 -4.16 10.07 -19.63
N LEU A 558 -3.35 10.34 -20.65
CA LEU A 558 -2.56 9.32 -21.35
C LEU A 558 -1.07 9.51 -21.05
N LEU A 559 -0.40 8.43 -20.61
CA LEU A 559 1.02 8.44 -20.30
C LEU A 559 1.81 7.64 -21.33
N ALA A 560 2.87 8.25 -21.84
CA ALA A 560 3.87 7.58 -22.67
C ALA A 560 4.80 6.73 -21.83
N LEU A 561 4.93 5.46 -22.21
CA LEU A 561 5.95 4.54 -21.72
C LEU A 561 6.46 3.75 -22.92
N GLY A 562 7.74 3.92 -23.25
CA GLY A 562 8.37 3.21 -24.36
C GLY A 562 8.50 1.71 -24.08
N PRO A 563 8.72 0.89 -25.13
CA PRO A 563 9.00 -0.52 -24.95
C PRO A 563 10.26 -0.69 -24.08
N ALA A 564 10.25 -1.69 -23.20
CA ALA A 564 11.45 -2.04 -22.45
C ALA A 564 12.53 -2.47 -23.46
N ARG A 565 13.63 -1.72 -23.54
CA ARG A 565 14.81 -2.17 -24.30
C ARG A 565 15.44 -3.30 -23.47
N GLU A 566 15.41 -4.52 -23.98
CA GLU A 566 16.12 -5.61 -23.32
C GLU A 566 17.62 -5.29 -23.34
N THR A 567 18.21 -5.12 -22.16
CA THR A 567 19.65 -5.11 -21.99
C THR A 567 20.19 -6.47 -22.40
N GLY A 568 20.83 -6.57 -23.57
CA GLY A 568 21.63 -7.74 -23.94
C GLY A 568 21.27 -8.49 -25.22
N ARG A 569 20.69 -7.85 -26.23
CA ARG A 569 20.89 -8.28 -27.63
C ARG A 569 21.23 -7.08 -28.49
N ASP A 570 22.50 -6.99 -28.88
CA ASP A 570 22.92 -6.13 -29.98
C ASP A 570 22.00 -6.38 -31.19
N PRO A 571 21.45 -5.33 -31.83
CA PRO A 571 20.80 -5.45 -33.12
C PRO A 571 21.88 -5.51 -34.22
N GLU A 572 22.86 -6.40 -34.09
CA GLU A 572 23.63 -6.86 -35.24
C GLU A 572 23.03 -8.19 -35.66
N HIS A 573 22.32 -8.18 -36.79
CA HIS A 573 22.23 -9.22 -37.84
C HIS A 573 20.99 -8.91 -38.67
N GLY A 574 21.10 -7.91 -39.53
CA GLY A 574 20.00 -7.50 -40.42
C GLY A 574 20.36 -6.41 -41.42
N ARG A 575 21.64 -6.17 -41.72
CA ARG A 575 22.03 -5.38 -42.90
C ARG A 575 22.65 -6.32 -43.91
N VAL A 576 21.79 -6.88 -44.75
CA VAL A 576 22.21 -7.48 -46.03
C VAL A 576 22.74 -6.32 -46.87
N HIS A 577 24.07 -6.22 -46.97
CA HIS A 577 24.72 -5.35 -47.93
C HIS A 577 24.41 -5.88 -49.34
N SER A 578 23.52 -5.20 -50.06
CA SER A 578 23.42 -5.33 -51.51
C SER A 578 24.68 -4.72 -52.13
N ALA A 579 25.52 -5.57 -52.71
CA ALA A 579 26.66 -5.14 -53.51
C ALA A 579 26.19 -4.40 -54.78
N PRO A 580 26.87 -3.31 -55.19
CA PRO A 580 26.58 -2.67 -56.46
C PRO A 580 27.18 -3.50 -57.61
N SER A 581 26.34 -3.82 -58.60
CA SER A 581 26.74 -4.42 -59.87
C SER A 581 27.60 -3.44 -60.67
N ALA A 582 28.74 -3.92 -61.16
CA ALA A 582 29.56 -3.23 -62.14
C ALA A 582 28.79 -3.07 -63.47
N GLY A 583 28.83 -1.86 -64.00
CA GLY A 583 28.43 -1.45 -65.35
C GLY A 583 29.12 -0.15 -65.68
#